data_AF-A0A5N7WCV4-F1
#
_entry.id   AF-A0A5N7WCV4-F1
#
_cell.length_a   1.000
_cell.length_b   1.000
_cell.length_c   1.000
_cell.angle_alpha   90.00
_cell.angle_beta   90.00
_cell.angle_gamma   90.00
#
_symmetry.space_group_name_H-M   'P 1'
#
loop_
_entity.id
_entity.type
_entity.pdbx_description
1 polymer ?
#
loop_
_entity_poly.entity_id
_entity_poly.type
_entity_poly.pdbx_seq_one_letter_code
_entity_poly.pdbx_strand_id
1 'polypeptide(L)'
;MEDPKSLTFVNHNGDPITDSRMAAIRARGMELERQRRLAAKADSVSVHKGWRVSGIKPGMLDEAKQAHERLCQMAQKAGGRPPEPFDETAWLRTAKRTALRSKPWTLQAAAQQCKEIAIKTGWLEVQRQEIKKLVASAYG
;
A
#
# COMPACT_ATOMS: atom_id res chain seq x y z
N MET A 1 63.94 7.08 2.23
CA MET A 1 62.61 6.70 1.71
C MET A 1 61.81 6.39 2.97
N GLU A 2 61.13 7.38 3.53
CA GLU A 2 60.41 7.20 4.81
C GLU A 2 59.06 6.54 4.54
N ASP A 3 58.81 5.40 5.17
CA ASP A 3 57.52 4.72 5.15
C ASP A 3 56.45 5.61 5.80
N PRO A 4 55.28 5.79 5.16
CA PRO A 4 54.21 6.60 5.75
C PRO A 4 53.68 5.90 7.01
N LYS A 5 53.79 6.58 8.15
CA LYS A 5 53.26 6.20 9.46
C LYS A 5 51.89 5.53 9.32
N SER A 6 51.81 4.22 9.58
CA SER A 6 50.55 3.49 9.58
C SER A 6 49.73 3.90 10.81
N LEU A 7 48.61 4.60 10.59
CA LEU A 7 47.65 4.88 11.66
C LEU A 7 46.99 3.57 12.09
N THR A 8 47.18 3.18 13.35
CA THR A 8 46.51 2.03 13.96
C THR A 8 45.40 2.53 14.88
N PHE A 9 44.16 2.12 14.63
CA PHE A 9 43.02 2.48 15.47
C PHE A 9 42.95 1.50 16.66
N VAL A 10 42.76 2.02 17.87
CA VAL A 10 42.67 1.22 19.11
C VAL A 10 41.36 1.51 19.84
N ASN A 11 40.88 0.56 20.67
CA ASN A 11 39.70 0.75 21.51
C ASN A 11 40.02 1.51 22.80
N HIS A 12 39.01 1.73 23.65
CA HIS A 12 39.17 2.40 24.96
C HIS A 12 40.07 1.65 25.96
N ASN A 13 40.42 0.38 25.67
CA ASN A 13 41.34 -0.44 26.46
C ASN A 13 42.74 -0.52 25.83
N GLY A 14 42.97 0.16 24.69
CA GLY A 14 44.25 0.14 23.97
C GLY A 14 44.43 -1.03 22.99
N ASP A 15 43.43 -1.89 22.81
CA ASP A 15 43.55 -3.03 21.87
C ASP A 15 43.42 -2.57 20.42
N PRO A 16 44.22 -3.12 19.48
CA PRO A 16 44.08 -2.84 18.05
C PRO A 16 42.69 -3.21 17.51
N ILE A 17 42.06 -2.26 16.82
CA ILE A 17 40.82 -2.45 16.08
C ILE A 17 41.20 -2.72 14.63
N THR A 18 41.05 -3.98 14.20
CA THR A 18 41.21 -4.37 12.80
C THR A 18 39.94 -4.10 12.00
N ASP A 19 40.07 -3.93 10.69
CA ASP A 19 38.94 -3.78 9.78
C ASP A 19 37.97 -4.97 9.83
N SER A 20 38.51 -6.18 10.01
CA SER A 20 37.71 -7.40 10.19
C SER A 20 36.84 -7.34 11.45
N ARG A 21 37.37 -6.79 12.55
CA ARG A 21 36.63 -6.61 13.80
C ARG A 21 35.54 -5.54 13.64
N MET A 22 35.82 -4.44 12.94
CA MET A 22 34.80 -3.44 12.62
C MET A 22 33.68 -4.00 11.73
N ALA A 23 34.04 -4.80 10.72
CA ALA A 23 33.08 -5.46 9.85
C ALA A 23 32.18 -6.42 10.63
N ALA A 24 32.75 -7.21 11.56
CA ALA A 24 32.00 -8.12 12.42
C ALA A 24 31.03 -7.37 13.36
N ILE A 25 31.44 -6.23 13.93
CA ILE A 25 30.57 -5.39 14.78
C ILE A 25 29.39 -4.84 13.95
N ARG A 26 29.65 -4.33 12.74
CA ARG A 26 28.59 -3.86 11.84
C ARG A 26 27.63 -4.98 11.45
N ALA A 27 28.15 -6.17 11.12
CA ALA A 27 27.34 -7.34 10.78
C ALA A 27 26.47 -7.79 11.95
N ARG A 28 27.03 -7.81 13.18
CA ARG A 28 26.27 -8.13 14.39
C ARG A 28 25.17 -7.11 14.66
N GLY A 29 25.44 -5.81 14.47
CA GLY A 29 24.43 -4.75 14.57
C GLY A 29 23.28 -4.94 13.57
N MET A 30 23.61 -5.27 12.32
CA MET A 30 22.63 -5.55 11.27
C MET A 30 21.77 -6.78 11.58
N GLU A 31 22.37 -7.86 12.07
CA GLU A 31 21.63 -9.08 12.43
C GLU A 31 20.73 -8.85 13.65
N LEU A 32 21.18 -8.07 14.64
CA LEU A 32 20.37 -7.75 15.82
C LEU A 32 19.16 -6.87 15.46
N GLU A 33 19.34 -5.93 14.53
CA GLU A 33 18.25 -5.13 13.96
C GLU A 33 17.27 -5.99 13.13
N ARG A 34 17.79 -6.95 12.35
CA ARG A 34 16.96 -7.92 11.62
C ARG A 34 16.12 -8.77 12.58
N GLN A 35 16.71 -9.28 13.66
CA GLN A 35 16.01 -10.06 14.68
C GLN A 35 14.94 -9.23 15.38
N ARG A 36 15.23 -7.97 15.76
CA ARG A 36 14.23 -7.05 16.32
C ARG A 36 13.04 -6.84 15.39
N ARG A 37 13.28 -6.64 14.10
CA ARG A 37 12.20 -6.50 13.10
C ARG A 37 11.36 -7.76 12.94
N LEU A 38 11.98 -8.94 13.07
CA LEU A 38 11.27 -10.22 13.01
C LEU A 38 10.41 -10.44 14.26
N ALA A 39 10.95 -10.17 15.46
CA ALA A 39 10.19 -10.26 16.71
C ALA A 39 9.00 -9.28 16.75
N ALA A 40 9.21 -8.02 16.35
CA ALA A 40 8.13 -7.03 16.30
C ALA A 40 6.99 -7.38 15.32
N LYS A 41 7.28 -8.20 14.28
CA LYS A 41 6.25 -8.75 13.40
C LYS A 41 5.51 -9.92 14.04
N ALA A 42 6.23 -10.77 14.79
CA ALA A 42 5.66 -11.93 15.47
C ALA A 42 4.62 -11.53 16.52
N ASP A 43 4.84 -10.42 17.21
CA ASP A 43 3.96 -9.96 18.29
C ASP A 43 2.89 -8.96 17.83
N SER A 44 2.49 -8.95 16.56
CA SER A 44 1.48 -7.98 16.11
C SER A 44 0.04 -8.46 16.32
N VAL A 45 -0.79 -7.62 16.95
CA VAL A 45 -2.23 -7.84 17.17
C VAL A 45 -3.04 -6.99 16.21
N SER A 46 -4.10 -7.57 15.64
CA SER A 46 -5.00 -6.89 14.71
C SER A 46 -6.12 -6.17 15.47
N VAL A 47 -6.10 -4.84 15.45
CA VAL A 47 -7.08 -3.99 16.15
C VAL A 47 -8.11 -3.44 15.17
N HIS A 48 -9.39 -3.54 15.53
CA HIS A 48 -10.50 -2.95 14.77
C HIS A 48 -10.40 -1.41 14.73
N LYS A 49 -10.50 -0.83 13.53
CA LYS A 49 -10.45 0.63 13.28
C LYS A 49 -11.72 1.18 12.63
N GLY A 50 -12.80 0.40 12.65
CA GLY A 50 -14.08 0.77 12.06
C GLY A 50 -14.35 0.10 10.72
N TRP A 51 -15.37 0.59 10.06
CA TRP A 51 -15.89 0.09 8.80
C TRP A 51 -15.68 1.13 7.70
N ARG A 52 -15.41 0.69 6.48
CA ARG A 52 -15.31 1.54 5.30
C ARG A 52 -16.26 1.06 4.23
N VAL A 53 -16.93 2.01 3.60
CA VAL A 53 -17.73 1.81 2.41
C VAL A 53 -16.98 2.44 1.25
N SER A 54 -16.74 1.66 0.21
CA SER A 54 -16.09 2.08 -1.02
C SER A 54 -16.88 1.60 -2.22
N GLY A 55 -16.79 2.31 -3.33
CA GLY A 55 -17.45 1.95 -4.58
C GLY A 55 -16.94 2.80 -5.73
N ILE A 56 -17.45 2.55 -6.92
CA ILE A 56 -17.19 3.35 -8.11
C ILE A 56 -18.22 4.47 -8.12
N LYS A 57 -17.75 5.71 -8.31
CA LYS A 57 -18.63 6.89 -8.35
C LYS A 57 -19.61 6.80 -9.53
N PRO A 58 -20.83 7.33 -9.39
CA PRO A 58 -21.74 7.51 -10.50
C PRO A 58 -21.07 8.28 -11.64
N GLY A 59 -21.37 7.93 -12.89
CA GLY A 59 -20.82 8.57 -14.08
C GLY A 59 -19.43 8.11 -14.52
N MET A 60 -18.62 7.48 -13.65
CA MET A 60 -17.27 7.01 -14.01
C MET A 60 -17.29 5.96 -15.13
N LEU A 61 -18.30 5.09 -15.15
CA LEU A 61 -18.45 4.08 -16.19
C LEU A 61 -18.80 4.73 -17.53
N ASP A 62 -19.71 5.71 -17.53
CA ASP A 62 -20.11 6.42 -18.74
C ASP A 62 -18.95 7.27 -19.28
N GLU A 63 -18.19 7.93 -18.40
CA GLU A 63 -16.96 8.63 -18.77
C GLU A 63 -15.94 7.69 -19.42
N ALA A 64 -15.78 6.47 -18.88
CA ALA A 64 -14.88 5.47 -19.45
C ALA A 64 -15.35 5.01 -20.84
N LYS A 65 -16.65 4.78 -21.02
CA LYS A 65 -17.26 4.45 -22.33
C LYS A 65 -17.06 5.58 -23.34
N GLN A 66 -17.31 6.82 -22.94
CA GLN A 66 -17.10 7.99 -23.81
C GLN A 66 -15.63 8.21 -24.16
N ALA A 67 -14.71 8.02 -23.20
CA ALA A 67 -13.28 8.13 -23.46
C ALA A 67 -12.83 7.07 -24.47
N HIS A 68 -13.36 5.85 -24.35
CA HIS A 68 -13.12 4.78 -25.31
C HIS A 68 -13.67 5.13 -26.71
N GLU A 69 -14.89 5.66 -26.79
CA GLU A 69 -15.47 6.09 -28.05
C GLU A 69 -14.63 7.17 -28.74
N ARG A 70 -14.17 8.18 -27.98
CA ARG A 70 -13.25 9.22 -28.50
C ARG A 70 -11.96 8.62 -29.02
N LEU A 71 -11.40 7.62 -28.32
CA LEU A 71 -10.19 6.92 -28.76
C LEU A 71 -10.42 6.19 -30.09
N CYS A 72 -11.55 5.49 -30.24
CA CYS A 72 -11.94 4.84 -31.49
C CYS A 72 -12.06 5.83 -32.65
N GLN A 73 -12.73 6.97 -32.42
CA GLN A 73 -12.85 8.02 -33.43
C GLN A 73 -11.49 8.60 -33.85
N MET A 74 -10.57 8.79 -32.90
CA MET A 74 -9.21 9.25 -33.19
C MET A 74 -8.42 8.22 -34.00
N ALA A 75 -8.50 6.93 -33.65
CA ALA A 75 -7.82 5.86 -34.38
C ALA A 75 -8.32 5.77 -35.84
N GLN A 76 -9.64 5.88 -36.05
CA GLN A 76 -10.23 5.90 -37.39
C GLN A 76 -9.74 7.11 -38.21
N LYS A 77 -9.73 8.31 -37.63
CA LYS A 77 -9.22 9.52 -38.30
C LYS A 77 -7.74 9.42 -38.66
N ALA A 78 -6.95 8.72 -37.85
CA ALA A 78 -5.53 8.48 -38.11
C ALA A 78 -5.28 7.35 -39.13
N GLY A 79 -6.32 6.72 -39.69
CA GLY A 79 -6.20 5.57 -40.59
C GLY A 79 -5.70 4.30 -39.91
N GLY A 80 -5.71 4.26 -38.57
CA GLY A 80 -5.31 3.11 -37.77
C GLY A 80 -6.46 2.13 -37.53
N ARG A 81 -6.11 0.92 -37.08
CA ARG A 81 -7.10 -0.06 -36.63
C ARG A 81 -7.75 0.45 -35.33
N PRO A 82 -9.10 0.46 -35.24
CA PRO A 82 -9.77 0.83 -34.00
C PRO A 82 -9.41 -0.14 -32.86
N PRO A 83 -9.35 0.36 -31.61
CA PRO A 83 -9.20 -0.48 -30.42
C PRO A 83 -10.29 -1.56 -30.32
N GLU A 84 -10.02 -2.60 -29.52
CA GLU A 84 -11.04 -3.61 -29.18
C GLU A 84 -12.24 -2.98 -28.47
N PRO A 85 -13.45 -3.56 -28.58
CA PRO A 85 -14.63 -3.02 -27.91
C PRO A 85 -14.45 -2.84 -26.41
N PHE A 86 -15.10 -1.82 -25.85
CA PHE A 86 -15.09 -1.58 -24.41
C PHE A 86 -15.72 -2.75 -23.63
N ASP A 87 -14.90 -3.49 -22.90
CA ASP A 87 -15.37 -4.52 -21.96
C ASP A 87 -15.72 -3.89 -20.61
N GLU A 88 -17.01 -3.68 -20.40
CA GLU A 88 -17.56 -3.14 -19.14
C GLU A 88 -17.24 -4.04 -17.94
N THR A 89 -17.23 -5.36 -18.11
CA THR A 89 -17.01 -6.30 -17.01
C THR A 89 -15.54 -6.28 -16.56
N ALA A 90 -14.62 -6.25 -17.51
CA ALA A 90 -13.19 -6.08 -17.23
C ALA A 90 -12.90 -4.71 -16.61
N TRP A 91 -13.60 -3.67 -17.08
CA TRP A 91 -13.48 -2.34 -16.50
C TRP A 91 -13.97 -2.30 -15.05
N LEU A 92 -15.17 -2.83 -14.75
CA LEU A 92 -15.71 -2.86 -13.37
C LEU A 92 -14.81 -3.62 -12.39
N ARG A 93 -14.10 -4.67 -12.85
CA ARG A 93 -13.14 -5.43 -12.03
C ARG A 93 -11.92 -4.61 -11.66
N THR A 94 -11.42 -3.79 -12.57
CA THR A 94 -10.16 -3.03 -12.44
C THR A 94 -10.37 -1.58 -12.00
N ALA A 95 -11.59 -1.06 -12.12
CA ALA A 95 -11.94 0.31 -11.77
C ALA A 95 -11.61 0.64 -10.32
N LYS A 96 -11.05 1.84 -10.12
CA LYS A 96 -10.63 2.31 -8.79
C LYS A 96 -11.85 2.60 -7.92
N ARG A 97 -12.05 1.77 -6.90
CA ARG A 97 -13.04 2.03 -5.86
C ARG A 97 -12.57 3.19 -4.98
N THR A 98 -13.45 4.18 -4.80
CA THR A 98 -13.23 5.34 -3.95
C THR A 98 -14.02 5.20 -2.67
N ALA A 99 -13.46 5.64 -1.54
CA ALA A 99 -14.18 5.67 -0.28
C ALA A 99 -15.26 6.76 -0.33
N LEU A 100 -16.48 6.44 0.14
CA LEU A 100 -17.59 7.40 0.21
C LEU A 100 -17.31 8.50 1.26
N ARG A 101 -16.49 8.18 2.26
CA ARG A 101 -16.11 9.06 3.36
C ARG A 101 -14.64 8.81 3.73
N SER A 102 -13.95 9.88 4.12
CA SER A 102 -12.56 9.83 4.58
C SER A 102 -12.41 9.04 5.89
N LYS A 103 -13.22 9.37 6.90
CA LYS A 103 -13.23 8.70 8.21
C LYS A 103 -14.09 7.42 8.19
N PRO A 104 -13.60 6.30 8.75
CA PRO A 104 -14.38 5.08 8.92
C PRO A 104 -15.62 5.29 9.80
N TRP A 105 -16.62 4.44 9.64
CA TRP A 105 -17.76 4.35 10.54
C TRP A 105 -17.39 3.50 11.76
N THR A 106 -17.77 3.93 12.95
CA THR A 106 -17.56 3.14 14.18
C THR A 106 -18.46 1.91 14.21
N LEU A 107 -19.72 2.07 13.78
CA LEU A 107 -20.73 1.01 13.80
C LEU A 107 -20.90 0.35 12.44
N GLN A 108 -20.99 -0.98 12.44
CA GLN A 108 -21.24 -1.77 11.22
C GLN A 108 -22.59 -1.42 10.58
N ALA A 109 -23.62 -1.23 11.40
CA ALA A 109 -24.97 -0.89 10.95
C ALA A 109 -25.00 0.45 10.19
N ALA A 110 -24.29 1.46 10.69
CA ALA A 110 -24.18 2.75 10.01
C ALA A 110 -23.47 2.61 8.64
N ALA A 111 -22.39 1.82 8.57
CA ALA A 111 -21.73 1.54 7.29
C ALA A 111 -22.65 0.78 6.32
N GLN A 112 -23.48 -0.13 6.83
CA GLN A 112 -24.45 -0.86 6.01
C GLN A 112 -25.52 0.06 5.41
N GLN A 113 -26.11 0.94 6.22
CA GLN A 113 -27.06 1.94 5.75
C GLN A 113 -26.44 2.85 4.67
N CYS A 114 -25.19 3.30 4.89
CA CYS A 114 -24.49 4.10 3.87
C CYS A 114 -24.24 3.33 2.57
N LYS A 115 -23.92 2.02 2.64
CA LYS A 115 -23.80 1.18 1.45
C LYS A 115 -25.10 1.14 0.65
N GLU A 116 -26.22 0.93 1.33
CA GLU A 116 -27.55 0.86 0.68
C GLU A 116 -27.93 2.20 0.02
N ILE A 117 -27.68 3.31 0.70
CA ILE A 117 -27.91 4.65 0.14
C ILE A 117 -27.02 4.89 -1.09
N ALA A 118 -25.76 4.45 -1.06
CA ALA A 118 -24.85 4.62 -2.18
C ALA A 118 -25.29 3.82 -3.42
N ILE A 119 -25.76 2.59 -3.23
CA ILE A 119 -26.33 1.79 -4.31
C ILE A 119 -27.55 2.51 -4.92
N LYS A 120 -28.44 3.04 -4.08
CA LYS A 120 -29.62 3.81 -4.52
C LYS A 120 -29.27 5.10 -5.26
N THR A 121 -28.11 5.69 -4.97
CA THR A 121 -27.62 6.91 -5.63
C THR A 121 -26.71 6.63 -6.84
N GLY A 122 -26.69 5.37 -7.32
CA GLY A 122 -26.02 5.01 -8.57
C GLY A 122 -24.52 4.73 -8.44
N TRP A 123 -24.02 4.54 -7.22
CA TRP A 123 -22.66 4.01 -7.06
C TRP A 123 -22.62 2.54 -7.48
N LEU A 124 -21.58 2.17 -8.23
CA LEU A 124 -21.38 0.80 -8.69
C LEU A 124 -20.39 0.07 -7.79
N GLU A 125 -20.46 -1.27 -7.76
CA GLU A 125 -19.48 -2.11 -7.05
C GLU A 125 -19.26 -1.70 -5.57
N VAL A 126 -20.34 -1.30 -4.88
CA VAL A 126 -20.27 -0.79 -3.51
C VAL A 126 -20.02 -1.93 -2.52
N GLN A 127 -18.94 -1.80 -1.76
CA GLN A 127 -18.47 -2.78 -0.79
C GLN A 127 -18.32 -2.16 0.59
N ARG A 128 -18.56 -2.98 1.61
CA ARG A 128 -18.27 -2.66 3.01
C ARG A 128 -17.09 -3.53 3.45
N GLN A 129 -16.06 -2.91 3.96
CA GLN A 129 -14.85 -3.56 4.43
C GLN A 129 -14.60 -3.18 5.89
N GLU A 130 -14.17 -4.14 6.69
CA GLU A 130 -13.68 -3.87 8.03
C GLU A 130 -12.23 -3.35 7.93
N ILE A 131 -11.93 -2.22 8.55
CA ILE A 131 -10.55 -1.73 8.64
C ILE A 131 -9.92 -2.31 9.90
N LYS A 132 -8.82 -3.03 9.72
CA LYS A 132 -7.97 -3.50 10.81
C LYS A 132 -6.60 -2.84 10.72
N LYS A 133 -6.01 -2.53 11.87
CA LYS A 133 -4.63 -2.05 11.97
C LYS A 133 -3.84 -3.04 12.81
N LEU A 134 -2.72 -3.51 12.28
CA LEU A 134 -1.73 -4.26 13.05
C LEU A 134 -1.02 -3.29 14.00
N VAL A 135 -0.98 -3.65 15.27
CA VAL A 135 -0.29 -2.91 16.35
C VAL A 135 0.63 -3.89 17.07
N ALA A 136 1.82 -3.46 17.47
CA ALA A 136 2.70 -4.28 18.29
C ALA A 136 2.02 -4.60 19.63
N SER A 137 2.04 -5.87 20.04
CA SER A 137 1.59 -6.30 21.36
C SER A 137 2.49 -5.64 22.40
N ALA A 138 1.88 -4.92 23.35
CA ALA A 138 2.59 -4.36 24.49
C ALA A 138 2.82 -5.40 25.61
N TYR A 139 2.29 -6.62 25.43
CA TYR A 139 2.52 -7.75 26.31
C TYR A 139 3.43 -8.74 25.57
N GLY A 140 4.72 -8.71 25.91
CA GLY A 140 5.77 -9.63 25.47
C GLY A 140 6.78 -9.79 26.59
#